data_AF-A0A357FUD8-F1
#
_entry.id   AF-A0A357FUD8-F1
#
_cell.length_a   1.000
_cell.length_b   1.000
_cell.length_c   1.000
_cell.angle_alpha   90.00
_cell.angle_beta   90.00
_cell.angle_gamma   90.00
#
_symmetry.space_group_name_H-M   'P 1'
#
loop_
_entity.id
_entity.type
_entity.pdbx_description
1 polymer ?
#
loop_
_entity_poly.entity_id
_entity_poly.type
_entity_poly.pdbx_seq_one_letter_code
_entity_poly.pdbx_strand_id
1 'polypeptide(L)'
;VYLDADIEGRVLNQHLDRCIEEYGNRIAGVMITNPNTSGIFETSFKQIAEKVHAIGGLVYMDGANMNAIAGWVDLGALGVDAVHNNLHKTWTIPHGGGGPGDAIVAVSERLTPYLPGYQIEFDGSHYQPVRAPKSIGSFHRHWGNFAHKIRCYTYLLRLGREGVRRMSAVAVLSARYLQAQLTDDYALLPAGADSEPRMHEFILTLREADFGLLDSVGLRKTDAAPRIGKLFLNFGFHAPTVAWPEPLGLMIEPTESYTKAELDRFVEAVQAIIKLAKEHPGVLNSAPHFTPIDRVEEVEANRDVCLSESLDTLPVINPARVSTKELAKLTVPEIYAKIVAEL
;
A
#
# COMPACT_ATOMS: atom_id res chain seq x y z
N VAL A 1 21.45 8.23 0.08
CA VAL A 1 21.05 9.50 -0.55
C VAL A 1 19.63 9.33 -1.03
N TYR A 2 18.73 10.25 -0.72
CA TYR A 2 17.36 10.21 -1.25
C TYR A 2 17.34 10.81 -2.65
N LEU A 3 16.48 10.29 -3.52
CA LEU A 3 16.20 10.90 -4.82
C LEU A 3 14.93 11.74 -4.69
N ASP A 4 14.98 12.93 -5.26
CA ASP A 4 13.81 13.82 -5.29
C ASP A 4 12.82 13.33 -6.33
N ALA A 5 11.55 13.67 -6.14
CA ALA A 5 10.52 13.50 -7.15
C ALA A 5 10.34 14.78 -7.98
N ASP A 6 9.93 14.63 -9.24
CA ASP A 6 9.47 15.73 -10.07
C ASP A 6 8.00 16.08 -9.79
N ILE A 7 7.47 17.08 -10.49
CA ILE A 7 6.08 17.55 -10.33
C ILE A 7 5.04 16.51 -10.80
N GLU A 8 5.44 15.56 -11.64
CA GLU A 8 4.60 14.44 -12.09
C GLU A 8 4.65 13.29 -11.09
N GLY A 9 5.38 13.44 -9.97
CA GLY A 9 5.48 12.45 -8.91
C GLY A 9 6.38 11.26 -9.26
N ARG A 10 7.30 11.41 -10.23
CA ARG A 10 8.30 10.40 -10.64
C ARG A 10 9.69 10.76 -10.16
N VAL A 11 10.66 9.85 -10.28
CA VAL A 11 12.05 10.17 -9.94
C VAL A 11 12.60 11.33 -10.79
N LEU A 12 13.07 12.39 -10.14
CA LEU A 12 13.71 13.53 -10.79
C LEU A 12 15.09 13.14 -11.35
N ASN A 13 15.13 12.85 -12.64
CA ASN A 13 16.34 12.35 -13.32
C ASN A 13 17.55 13.28 -13.20
N GLN A 14 17.33 14.60 -13.17
CA GLN A 14 18.42 15.57 -12.97
C GLN A 14 19.05 15.47 -11.58
N HIS A 15 18.27 15.12 -10.55
CA HIS A 15 18.82 14.90 -9.21
C HIS A 15 19.64 13.61 -9.16
N LEU A 16 19.19 12.55 -9.85
CA LEU A 16 20.00 11.35 -10.02
C LEU A 16 21.34 11.67 -10.71
N ASP A 17 21.34 12.48 -11.77
CA ASP A 17 22.57 12.87 -12.46
C ASP A 17 23.55 13.59 -11.52
N ARG A 18 23.07 14.55 -10.71
CA ARG A 18 23.89 15.22 -9.69
C ARG A 18 24.44 14.26 -8.63
N CYS A 19 23.61 13.30 -8.18
CA CYS A 19 24.06 12.26 -7.25
C CYS A 19 25.17 11.40 -7.88
N ILE A 20 25.04 11.03 -9.16
CA ILE A 20 26.06 10.26 -9.86
C ILE A 20 27.36 11.06 -9.98
N GLU A 21 27.30 12.35 -10.30
CA GLU A 21 28.48 13.23 -10.36
C GLU A 21 29.17 13.36 -9.00
N GLU A 22 28.42 13.52 -7.92
CA GLU A 22 28.95 13.70 -6.57
C GLU A 22 29.54 12.40 -5.99
N TYR A 23 28.82 11.28 -6.12
CA TYR A 23 29.16 10.04 -5.46
C TYR A 23 29.93 9.06 -6.35
N GLY A 24 29.69 9.07 -7.66
CA GLY A 24 30.38 8.25 -8.65
C GLY A 24 30.39 6.76 -8.28
N ASN A 25 31.56 6.15 -8.30
CA ASN A 25 31.77 4.73 -7.97
C ASN A 25 31.48 4.32 -6.51
N ARG A 26 31.13 5.28 -5.64
CA ARG A 26 30.70 5.00 -4.25
C ARG A 26 29.23 4.56 -4.20
N ILE A 27 28.47 4.71 -5.29
CA ILE A 27 27.09 4.25 -5.39
C ILE A 27 27.08 2.72 -5.60
N ALA A 28 26.53 1.99 -4.63
CA ALA A 28 26.34 0.53 -4.75
C ALA A 28 25.13 0.17 -5.62
N GLY A 29 24.11 1.02 -5.66
CA GLY A 29 22.88 0.79 -6.42
C GLY A 29 21.78 1.78 -6.09
N VAL A 30 20.60 1.55 -6.68
CA VAL A 30 19.37 2.32 -6.46
C VAL A 30 18.23 1.40 -6.03
N MET A 31 17.32 1.90 -5.21
CA MET A 31 16.09 1.22 -4.80
C MET A 31 14.89 2.02 -5.31
N ILE A 32 14.04 1.40 -6.12
CA ILE A 32 12.88 2.07 -6.72
C ILE A 32 11.67 1.15 -6.64
N THR A 33 10.51 1.68 -6.24
CA THR A 33 9.23 0.97 -6.36
C THR A 33 8.61 1.34 -7.71
N ASN A 34 8.15 0.37 -8.50
CA ASN A 34 7.48 0.66 -9.78
C ASN A 34 6.24 -0.25 -10.00
N PRO A 35 5.01 0.28 -10.02
CA PRO A 35 4.65 1.69 -9.80
C PRO A 35 5.09 2.21 -8.43
N ASN A 36 5.41 3.50 -8.34
CA ASN A 36 5.88 4.10 -7.10
C ASN A 36 4.80 4.14 -6.03
N THR A 37 5.16 4.57 -4.82
CA THR A 37 4.29 4.59 -3.64
C THR A 37 3.09 5.54 -3.75
N SER A 38 3.02 6.34 -4.80
CA SER A 38 1.89 7.21 -5.14
C SER A 38 0.99 6.62 -6.22
N GLY A 39 1.22 5.36 -6.59
CA GLY A 39 0.50 4.66 -7.65
C GLY A 39 0.83 5.15 -9.05
N ILE A 40 1.96 5.84 -9.26
CA ILE A 40 2.37 6.37 -10.57
C ILE A 40 3.46 5.46 -11.16
N PHE A 41 3.39 5.18 -12.46
CA PHE A 41 4.39 4.36 -13.15
C PHE A 41 5.65 5.18 -13.49
N GLU A 42 6.82 4.65 -13.17
CA GLU A 42 8.12 5.25 -13.50
C GLU A 42 8.47 4.99 -14.97
N THR A 43 8.06 5.92 -15.85
CA THR A 43 8.24 5.79 -17.31
C THR A 43 9.71 5.83 -17.75
N SER A 44 10.57 6.48 -16.97
CA SER A 44 12.01 6.57 -17.21
C SER A 44 12.84 5.50 -16.48
N PHE A 45 12.20 4.46 -15.92
CA PHE A 45 12.89 3.44 -15.10
C PHE A 45 14.09 2.82 -15.81
N LYS A 46 13.94 2.47 -17.10
CA LYS A 46 15.03 1.87 -17.88
C LYS A 46 16.23 2.82 -18.01
N GLN A 47 15.98 4.11 -18.25
CA GLN A 47 17.04 5.13 -18.32
C GLN A 47 17.77 5.26 -16.99
N ILE A 48 17.03 5.21 -15.87
CA ILE A 48 17.62 5.23 -14.52
C ILE A 48 18.51 4.00 -14.32
N ALA A 49 18.02 2.81 -14.70
CA ALA A 49 18.78 1.57 -14.61
C ALA A 49 20.08 1.62 -15.42
N GLU A 50 20.02 2.11 -16.66
CA GLU A 50 21.19 2.27 -17.54
C GLU A 50 22.24 3.22 -16.94
N LYS A 51 21.82 4.35 -16.36
CA LYS A 51 22.72 5.29 -15.67
C LYS A 51 23.41 4.67 -14.47
N VAL A 52 22.67 3.93 -13.65
CA VAL A 52 23.20 3.26 -12.45
C VAL A 52 24.15 2.12 -12.84
N HIS A 53 23.81 1.35 -13.87
CA HIS A 53 24.69 0.30 -14.40
C HIS A 53 25.97 0.87 -15.02
N ALA A 54 25.93 2.03 -15.66
CA ALA A 54 27.10 2.67 -16.27
C ALA A 54 28.21 2.99 -15.26
N ILE A 55 27.86 3.22 -14.00
CA ILE A 55 28.81 3.43 -12.90
C ILE A 55 29.09 2.15 -12.07
N GLY A 56 28.57 1.00 -12.52
CA GLY A 56 28.76 -0.30 -11.86
C GLY A 56 27.82 -0.58 -10.69
N GLY A 57 26.81 0.27 -10.45
CA GLY A 57 25.79 0.04 -9.44
C GLY A 57 24.75 -0.99 -9.87
N LEU A 58 23.93 -1.45 -8.92
CA LEU A 58 22.83 -2.40 -9.14
C LEU A 58 21.45 -1.74 -8.98
N VAL A 59 20.42 -2.32 -9.61
CA VAL A 59 19.05 -1.82 -9.52
C VAL A 59 18.19 -2.79 -8.73
N TYR A 60 17.78 -2.35 -7.54
CA TYR A 60 16.80 -3.04 -6.73
C TYR A 60 15.41 -2.46 -6.99
N MET A 61 14.45 -3.31 -7.32
CA MET A 61 13.05 -2.92 -7.37
C MET A 61 12.30 -3.44 -6.13
N ASP A 62 11.62 -2.56 -5.42
CA ASP A 62 10.63 -2.97 -4.44
C ASP A 62 9.39 -3.49 -5.18
N GLY A 63 9.08 -4.78 -5.02
CA GLY A 63 7.95 -5.42 -5.69
C GLY A 63 6.68 -5.50 -4.84
N ALA A 64 6.54 -4.69 -3.79
CA ALA A 64 5.30 -4.59 -3.02
C ALA A 64 4.09 -4.14 -3.86
N ASN A 65 4.34 -3.48 -4.99
CA ASN A 65 3.34 -2.97 -5.93
C ASN A 65 3.21 -3.84 -7.21
N MET A 66 3.68 -5.10 -7.16
CA MET A 66 3.63 -6.03 -8.29
C MET A 66 2.20 -6.31 -8.76
N ASN A 67 1.19 -6.13 -7.90
CA ASN A 67 -0.21 -6.34 -8.26
C ASN A 67 -0.64 -5.44 -9.44
N ALA A 68 0.00 -4.29 -9.64
CA ALA A 68 -0.30 -3.41 -10.77
C ALA A 68 0.24 -3.86 -12.13
N ILE A 69 1.31 -4.68 -12.16
CA ILE A 69 2.13 -4.89 -13.37
C ILE A 69 2.44 -6.36 -13.67
N ALA A 70 2.01 -7.29 -12.82
CA ALA A 70 2.27 -8.71 -12.97
C ALA A 70 1.79 -9.24 -14.35
N GLY A 71 2.72 -9.86 -15.09
CA GLY A 71 2.44 -10.40 -16.43
C GLY A 71 2.38 -9.36 -17.56
N TRP A 72 2.57 -8.07 -17.26
CA TRP A 72 2.56 -6.97 -18.24
C TRP A 72 3.95 -6.41 -18.53
N VAL A 73 4.79 -6.32 -17.49
CA VAL A 73 6.11 -5.67 -17.58
C VAL A 73 7.21 -6.71 -17.46
N ASP A 74 8.20 -6.62 -18.35
CA ASP A 74 9.45 -7.38 -18.27
C ASP A 74 10.47 -6.60 -17.43
N LEU A 75 10.67 -7.03 -16.18
CA LEU A 75 11.59 -6.39 -15.25
C LEU A 75 13.06 -6.53 -15.66
N GLY A 76 13.41 -7.62 -16.35
CA GLY A 76 14.77 -7.81 -16.87
C GLY A 76 15.06 -6.82 -17.99
N ALA A 77 14.09 -6.59 -18.88
CA ALA A 77 14.19 -5.58 -19.94
C ALA A 77 14.22 -4.13 -19.40
N LEU A 78 13.65 -3.90 -18.21
CA LEU A 78 13.77 -2.63 -17.48
C LEU A 78 15.13 -2.45 -16.79
N GLY A 79 15.95 -3.50 -16.68
CA GLY A 79 17.26 -3.46 -16.03
C GLY A 79 17.24 -3.72 -14.52
N VAL A 80 16.17 -4.34 -13.99
CA VAL A 80 16.11 -4.73 -12.57
C VAL A 80 17.08 -5.88 -12.29
N ASP A 81 17.98 -5.69 -11.33
CA ASP A 81 18.93 -6.72 -10.88
C ASP A 81 18.37 -7.58 -9.74
N ALA A 82 17.53 -7.02 -8.87
CA ALA A 82 16.88 -7.75 -7.80
C ALA A 82 15.49 -7.18 -7.52
N VAL A 83 14.51 -8.06 -7.30
CA VAL A 83 13.15 -7.68 -6.90
C VAL A 83 12.64 -8.63 -5.84
N HIS A 84 12.18 -8.08 -4.72
CA HIS A 84 11.42 -8.87 -3.75
C HIS A 84 9.92 -8.81 -4.07
N ASN A 85 9.21 -9.91 -3.84
CA ASN A 85 7.77 -10.01 -4.06
C ASN A 85 7.08 -10.37 -2.75
N ASN A 86 6.18 -9.52 -2.25
CA ASN A 86 5.42 -9.76 -1.03
C ASN A 86 4.29 -10.76 -1.30
N LEU A 87 4.46 -12.01 -0.84
CA LEU A 87 3.45 -13.04 -1.06
C LEU A 87 2.12 -12.73 -0.34
N HIS A 88 2.21 -12.01 0.76
CA HIS A 88 1.10 -11.57 1.60
C HIS A 88 0.41 -10.30 1.13
N LYS A 89 0.87 -9.72 0.01
CA LYS A 89 0.14 -8.69 -0.73
C LYS A 89 -0.39 -9.30 -2.03
N THR A 90 0.46 -9.34 -3.05
CA THR A 90 0.08 -9.70 -4.43
C THR A 90 -0.35 -11.16 -4.59
N TRP A 91 0.15 -12.06 -3.75
CA TRP A 91 0.03 -13.50 -3.99
C TRP A 91 -0.86 -14.22 -2.95
N THR A 92 -1.84 -13.50 -2.41
CA THR A 92 -2.99 -13.99 -1.61
C THR A 92 -2.67 -14.64 -0.26
N ILE A 93 -1.44 -14.57 0.22
CA ILE A 93 -1.15 -15.01 1.60
C ILE A 93 -1.87 -14.07 2.58
N PRO A 94 -2.57 -14.60 3.60
CA PRO A 94 -3.34 -13.76 4.50
C PRO A 94 -2.45 -12.82 5.30
N HIS A 95 -2.90 -11.57 5.47
CA HIS A 95 -2.18 -10.53 6.23
C HIS A 95 -2.07 -10.83 7.74
N GLY A 96 -2.98 -11.63 8.31
CA GLY A 96 -2.88 -12.15 9.68
C GLY A 96 -2.84 -11.11 10.80
N GLY A 97 -3.34 -9.89 10.57
CA GLY A 97 -3.27 -8.80 11.57
C GLY A 97 -1.88 -8.21 11.78
N GLY A 98 -0.95 -8.43 10.84
CA GLY A 98 0.43 -7.93 10.91
C GLY A 98 1.48 -8.96 10.50
N GLY A 99 1.10 -10.21 10.34
CA GLY A 99 1.94 -11.29 9.84
C GLY A 99 1.34 -12.68 10.16
N PRO A 100 2.02 -13.77 9.76
CA PRO A 100 3.33 -13.80 9.12
C PRO A 100 3.30 -13.47 7.62
N GLY A 101 4.38 -12.86 7.13
CA GLY A 101 4.62 -12.69 5.69
C GLY A 101 5.45 -13.81 5.07
N ASP A 102 5.71 -13.71 3.78
CA ASP A 102 6.75 -14.46 3.07
C ASP A 102 7.12 -13.65 1.81
N ALA A 103 8.32 -13.87 1.30
CA ALA A 103 8.81 -13.18 0.12
C ALA A 103 9.57 -14.14 -0.82
N ILE A 104 9.52 -13.83 -2.10
CA ILE A 104 10.40 -14.42 -3.12
C ILE A 104 11.25 -13.29 -3.69
N VAL A 105 12.57 -13.48 -3.70
CA VAL A 105 13.49 -12.53 -4.33
C VAL A 105 13.96 -13.12 -5.65
N ALA A 106 13.60 -12.49 -6.76
CA ALA A 106 14.14 -12.81 -8.08
C ALA A 106 15.34 -11.90 -8.35
N VAL A 107 16.40 -12.46 -8.94
CA VAL A 107 17.63 -11.74 -9.22
C VAL A 107 18.13 -11.97 -10.65
N SER A 108 18.89 -11.02 -11.18
CA SER A 108 19.61 -11.16 -12.44
C SER A 108 20.79 -12.15 -12.29
N GLU A 109 21.31 -12.62 -13.43
CA GLU A 109 22.44 -13.56 -13.46
C GLU A 109 23.66 -13.06 -12.67
N ARG A 110 23.87 -11.74 -12.63
CA ARG A 110 24.96 -11.08 -11.88
C ARG A 110 24.94 -11.41 -10.39
N LEU A 111 23.76 -11.67 -9.84
CA LEU A 111 23.53 -11.88 -8.41
C LEU A 111 23.33 -13.35 -8.02
N THR A 112 23.15 -14.26 -8.97
CA THR A 112 22.99 -15.70 -8.69
C THR A 112 24.14 -16.30 -7.86
N PRO A 113 25.43 -15.91 -8.03
CA PRO A 113 26.52 -16.46 -7.22
C PRO A 113 26.42 -16.11 -5.73
N TYR A 114 25.60 -15.12 -5.37
CA TYR A 114 25.52 -14.55 -4.03
C TYR A 114 24.24 -14.92 -3.27
N LEU A 115 23.35 -15.71 -3.86
CA LEU A 115 22.05 -16.04 -3.26
C LEU A 115 22.21 -16.64 -1.83
N PRO A 116 21.34 -16.23 -0.88
CA PRO A 116 21.38 -16.76 0.47
C PRO A 116 20.75 -18.15 0.56
N GLY A 117 21.08 -18.87 1.63
CA GLY A 117 20.51 -20.18 1.96
C GLY A 117 20.81 -21.24 0.90
N TYR A 118 19.81 -22.09 0.65
CA TYR A 118 19.85 -23.11 -0.38
C TYR A 118 18.82 -22.78 -1.45
N GLN A 119 19.22 -22.96 -2.71
CA GLN A 119 18.35 -22.96 -3.87
C GLN A 119 18.01 -24.40 -4.22
N ILE A 120 16.89 -24.62 -4.92
CA ILE A 120 16.47 -25.94 -5.38
C ILE A 120 16.76 -26.03 -6.88
N GLU A 121 17.59 -26.99 -7.28
CA GLU A 121 17.92 -27.27 -8.67
C GLU A 121 17.42 -28.66 -9.08
N PHE A 122 17.00 -28.81 -10.34
CA PHE A 122 16.62 -30.10 -10.92
C PHE A 122 17.75 -30.60 -11.81
N ASP A 123 18.33 -31.76 -11.49
CA ASP A 123 19.46 -32.34 -12.24
C ASP A 123 19.03 -33.18 -13.45
N GLY A 124 17.73 -33.21 -13.77
CA GLY A 124 17.13 -34.08 -14.77
C GLY A 124 16.46 -35.33 -14.19
N SER A 125 16.74 -35.66 -12.93
CA SER A 125 16.19 -36.83 -12.22
C SER A 125 15.59 -36.49 -10.85
N HIS A 126 16.27 -35.66 -10.07
CA HIS A 126 15.89 -35.31 -8.71
C HIS A 126 16.05 -33.81 -8.47
N TYR A 127 15.29 -33.29 -7.51
CA TYR A 127 15.48 -31.95 -6.97
C TYR A 127 16.48 -32.01 -5.83
N GLN A 128 17.51 -31.17 -5.87
CA GLN A 128 18.54 -31.13 -4.84
C GLN A 128 18.81 -29.71 -4.34
N PRO A 129 19.14 -29.56 -3.04
CA PRO A 129 19.51 -28.28 -2.48
C PRO A 129 20.94 -27.90 -2.87
N VAL A 130 21.12 -26.74 -3.49
CA VAL A 130 22.43 -26.21 -3.90
C VAL A 130 22.67 -24.87 -3.24
N ARG A 131 23.90 -24.65 -2.76
CA ARG A 131 24.31 -23.37 -2.18
C ARG A 131 25.12 -22.58 -3.19
N ALA A 132 24.82 -21.30 -3.32
CA ALA A 132 25.57 -20.42 -4.20
C ALA A 132 27.05 -20.30 -3.75
N PRO A 133 28.01 -20.29 -4.69
CA PRO A 133 29.45 -20.37 -4.35
C PRO A 133 29.96 -19.18 -3.54
N LYS A 134 29.34 -18.00 -3.70
CA LYS A 134 29.63 -16.77 -2.95
C LYS A 134 28.45 -16.36 -2.07
N SER A 135 27.67 -17.32 -1.60
CA SER A 135 26.47 -17.10 -0.79
C SER A 135 26.72 -16.12 0.35
N ILE A 136 25.83 -15.13 0.48
CA ILE A 136 25.87 -14.12 1.56
C ILE A 136 25.44 -14.67 2.93
N GLY A 137 25.24 -15.97 3.08
CA GLY A 137 24.83 -16.62 4.32
C GLY A 137 23.39 -17.14 4.26
N SER A 138 22.69 -17.13 5.39
CA SER A 138 21.27 -17.53 5.47
C SER A 138 20.52 -16.58 6.40
N PHE A 139 19.30 -16.20 6.00
CA PHE A 139 18.41 -15.30 6.76
C PHE A 139 17.19 -16.02 7.36
N HIS A 140 16.97 -17.28 6.98
CA HIS A 140 15.81 -18.06 7.41
C HIS A 140 16.23 -19.40 8.01
N ARG A 141 15.38 -19.91 8.91
CA ARG A 141 15.44 -21.32 9.32
C ARG A 141 14.83 -22.18 8.23
N HIS A 142 15.51 -23.26 7.86
CA HIS A 142 15.04 -24.21 6.84
C HIS A 142 14.73 -23.50 5.50
N TRP A 143 13.49 -23.61 5.01
CA TRP A 143 13.03 -23.10 3.71
C TRP A 143 12.15 -21.84 3.83
N GLY A 144 12.16 -21.20 5.01
CA GLY A 144 11.20 -20.14 5.33
C GLY A 144 9.77 -20.68 5.49
N ASN A 145 8.78 -19.83 5.23
CA ASN A 145 7.36 -20.15 5.42
C ASN A 145 6.81 -21.03 4.28
N PHE A 146 7.22 -22.30 4.24
CA PHE A 146 6.92 -23.24 3.15
C PHE A 146 5.42 -23.31 2.77
N ALA A 147 4.52 -23.35 3.75
CA ALA A 147 3.08 -23.39 3.50
C ALA A 147 2.54 -22.11 2.81
N HIS A 148 3.23 -20.96 2.94
CA HIS A 148 2.91 -19.76 2.19
C HIS A 148 3.35 -19.90 0.73
N LYS A 149 4.51 -20.48 0.47
CA LYS A 149 4.97 -20.77 -0.90
C LYS A 149 3.99 -21.71 -1.63
N ILE A 150 3.45 -22.72 -0.95
CA ILE A 150 2.42 -23.61 -1.51
C ILE A 150 1.15 -22.83 -1.90
N ARG A 151 0.64 -21.95 -1.03
CA ARG A 151 -0.54 -21.13 -1.34
C ARG A 151 -0.32 -20.23 -2.56
N CYS A 152 0.80 -19.50 -2.58
CA CYS A 152 1.20 -18.68 -3.73
C CYS A 152 1.27 -19.53 -5.02
N TYR A 153 1.92 -20.69 -4.96
CA TYR A 153 2.01 -21.61 -6.09
C TYR A 153 0.63 -22.07 -6.59
N THR A 154 -0.28 -22.47 -5.69
CA THR A 154 -1.63 -22.88 -6.08
C THR A 154 -2.44 -21.74 -6.69
N TYR A 155 -2.26 -20.51 -6.20
CA TYR A 155 -2.89 -19.32 -6.76
C TYR A 155 -2.39 -19.03 -8.19
N LEU A 156 -1.07 -19.06 -8.39
CA LEU A 156 -0.44 -18.89 -9.70
C LEU A 156 -0.89 -19.96 -10.69
N LEU A 157 -0.95 -21.23 -10.28
CA LEU A 157 -1.48 -22.32 -11.12
C LEU A 157 -2.94 -22.08 -11.49
N ARG A 158 -3.76 -21.60 -10.56
CA ARG A 158 -5.19 -21.37 -10.80
C ARG A 158 -5.44 -20.23 -11.79
N LEU A 159 -4.68 -19.15 -11.67
CA LEU A 159 -4.77 -17.99 -12.56
C LEU A 159 -4.19 -18.30 -13.95
N GLY A 160 -3.02 -18.94 -13.99
CA GLY A 160 -2.22 -19.05 -15.20
C GLY A 160 -1.78 -17.67 -15.73
N ARG A 161 -1.11 -17.66 -16.89
CA ARG A 161 -0.57 -16.45 -17.51
C ARG A 161 -1.63 -15.37 -17.73
N GLU A 162 -2.75 -15.75 -18.34
CA GLU A 162 -3.83 -14.81 -18.65
C GLU A 162 -4.56 -14.32 -17.40
N GLY A 163 -4.74 -15.19 -16.39
CA GLY A 163 -5.35 -14.80 -15.13
C GLY A 163 -4.50 -13.80 -14.36
N VAL A 164 -3.17 -13.95 -14.34
CA VAL A 164 -2.26 -13.00 -13.71
C VAL A 164 -2.31 -11.64 -14.41
N ARG A 165 -2.31 -11.61 -15.75
CA ARG A 165 -2.46 -10.36 -16.50
C ARG A 165 -3.82 -9.69 -16.21
N ARG A 166 -4.89 -10.47 -16.18
CA ARG A 166 -6.23 -9.98 -15.86
C ARG A 166 -6.32 -9.43 -14.43
N MET A 167 -5.73 -10.11 -13.45
CA MET A 167 -5.66 -9.66 -12.05
C MET A 167 -5.09 -8.24 -11.99
N SER A 168 -3.92 -8.01 -12.58
CA SER A 168 -3.31 -6.68 -12.60
C SER A 168 -4.13 -5.63 -13.34
N ALA A 169 -4.70 -5.99 -14.50
CA ALA A 169 -5.53 -5.05 -15.27
C ALA A 169 -6.79 -4.64 -14.50
N VAL A 170 -7.43 -5.57 -13.80
CA VAL A 170 -8.64 -5.28 -12.99
C VAL A 170 -8.27 -4.47 -11.74
N ALA A 171 -7.14 -4.74 -11.09
CA ALA A 171 -6.68 -3.93 -9.95
C ALA A 171 -6.48 -2.45 -10.36
N VAL A 172 -5.81 -2.22 -11.49
CA VAL A 172 -5.64 -0.86 -12.06
C VAL A 172 -6.98 -0.25 -12.47
N LEU A 173 -7.88 -1.03 -13.07
CA LEU A 173 -9.21 -0.56 -13.47
C LEU A 173 -10.05 -0.14 -12.26
N SER A 174 -10.07 -0.94 -11.19
CA SER A 174 -10.80 -0.65 -9.95
C SER A 174 -10.30 0.66 -9.32
N ALA A 175 -8.98 0.86 -9.27
CA ALA A 175 -8.39 2.08 -8.72
C ALA A 175 -8.76 3.32 -9.55
N ARG A 176 -8.61 3.25 -10.88
CA ARG A 176 -9.01 4.33 -11.79
C ARG A 176 -10.51 4.62 -11.76
N TYR A 177 -11.32 3.57 -11.59
CA TYR A 177 -12.76 3.71 -11.43
C TYR A 177 -13.08 4.55 -10.19
N LEU A 178 -12.55 4.17 -9.02
CA LEU A 178 -12.75 4.93 -7.79
C LEU A 178 -12.21 6.37 -7.90
N GLN A 179 -11.01 6.55 -8.45
CA GLN A 179 -10.42 7.88 -8.68
C GLN A 179 -11.36 8.77 -9.50
N ALA A 180 -11.89 8.27 -10.62
CA ALA A 180 -12.78 9.02 -11.49
C ALA A 180 -14.11 9.41 -10.81
N GLN A 181 -14.58 8.63 -9.83
CA GLN A 181 -15.80 8.95 -9.09
C GLN A 181 -15.59 9.94 -7.94
N LEU A 182 -14.36 10.09 -7.44
CA LEU A 182 -14.05 10.82 -6.20
C LEU A 182 -13.33 12.16 -6.42
N THR A 183 -12.84 12.42 -7.62
CA THR A 183 -12.04 13.61 -7.97
C THR A 183 -12.84 14.91 -8.08
N ASP A 184 -14.16 14.86 -8.09
CA ASP A 184 -15.02 16.04 -7.97
C ASP A 184 -15.04 16.60 -6.55
N ASP A 185 -14.93 15.74 -5.52
CA ASP A 185 -14.99 16.16 -4.12
C ASP A 185 -13.62 16.29 -3.46
N TYR A 186 -12.63 15.51 -3.92
CA TYR A 186 -11.28 15.45 -3.35
C TYR A 186 -10.21 15.91 -4.37
N ALA A 187 -9.07 16.36 -3.86
CA ALA A 187 -7.86 16.57 -4.67
C ALA A 187 -6.99 15.30 -4.69
N LEU A 188 -6.11 15.19 -5.68
CA LEU A 188 -5.14 14.10 -5.79
C LEU A 188 -3.77 14.50 -5.25
N LEU A 189 -3.01 13.51 -4.78
CA LEU A 189 -1.59 13.66 -4.50
C LEU A 189 -0.74 12.66 -5.30
N PRO A 190 0.53 13.00 -5.63
CA PRO A 190 1.22 14.27 -5.37
C PRO A 190 0.57 15.43 -6.15
N ALA A 191 0.63 16.64 -5.58
CA ALA A 191 0.04 17.81 -6.21
C ALA A 191 0.75 18.14 -7.54
N GLY A 192 -0.02 18.36 -8.61
CA GLY A 192 0.53 18.61 -9.95
C GLY A 192 0.65 17.36 -10.82
N ALA A 193 0.46 16.16 -10.24
CA ALA A 193 0.46 14.88 -10.95
C ALA A 193 -0.96 14.41 -11.33
N ASP A 194 -1.92 15.32 -11.44
CA ASP A 194 -3.34 15.01 -11.71
C ASP A 194 -3.55 14.39 -13.11
N SER A 195 -2.71 14.78 -14.08
CA SER A 195 -2.72 14.21 -15.44
C SER A 195 -2.15 12.80 -15.51
N GLU A 196 -1.42 12.36 -14.47
CA GLU A 196 -0.70 11.11 -14.51
C GLU A 196 -1.62 9.91 -14.27
N PRO A 197 -1.62 8.92 -15.19
CA PRO A 197 -2.45 7.75 -15.03
C PRO A 197 -2.07 6.97 -13.77
N ARG A 198 -3.04 6.75 -12.88
CA ARG A 198 -2.86 5.94 -11.68
C ARG A 198 -2.83 4.45 -12.01
N MET A 199 -2.11 3.69 -11.19
CA MET A 199 -1.97 2.25 -11.32
C MET A 199 -2.96 1.57 -10.38
N HIS A 200 -2.55 0.62 -9.55
CA HIS A 200 -3.45 -0.10 -8.63
C HIS A 200 -3.92 0.72 -7.41
N GLU A 201 -3.38 1.91 -7.20
CA GLU A 201 -3.66 2.75 -6.04
C GLU A 201 -3.57 4.23 -6.41
N PHE A 202 -4.14 5.09 -5.57
CA PHE A 202 -4.08 6.55 -5.71
C PHE A 202 -4.25 7.21 -4.33
N ILE A 203 -3.87 8.48 -4.22
CA ILE A 203 -3.93 9.23 -2.96
C ILE A 203 -4.93 10.37 -3.10
N LEU A 204 -5.93 10.39 -2.21
CA LEU A 204 -6.86 11.50 -2.05
C LEU A 204 -6.40 12.44 -0.93
N THR A 205 -6.70 13.72 -1.06
CA THR A 205 -6.60 14.70 0.02
C THR A 205 -7.74 15.71 -0.07
N LEU A 206 -7.97 16.47 1.01
CA LEU A 206 -8.93 17.56 0.97
C LEU A 206 -8.50 18.62 -0.04
N ARG A 207 -9.48 19.27 -0.70
CA ARG A 207 -9.18 20.45 -1.52
C ARG A 207 -8.67 21.58 -0.62
N GLU A 208 -7.87 22.49 -1.18
CA GLU A 208 -7.29 23.58 -0.39
C GLU A 208 -8.37 24.43 0.32
N ALA A 209 -9.50 24.67 -0.37
CA ALA A 209 -10.64 25.39 0.17
C ALA A 209 -11.33 24.68 1.37
N ASP A 210 -11.21 23.36 1.47
CA ASP A 210 -11.86 22.56 2.50
C ASP A 210 -11.03 22.44 3.78
N PHE A 211 -9.71 22.77 3.74
CA PHE A 211 -8.89 22.76 4.96
C PHE A 211 -9.30 23.83 5.98
N GLY A 212 -9.89 24.95 5.53
CA GLY A 212 -10.38 26.00 6.43
C GLY A 212 -11.50 25.54 7.37
N LEU A 213 -12.17 24.44 7.05
CA LEU A 213 -13.18 23.82 7.91
C LEU A 213 -12.58 23.30 9.22
N LEU A 214 -11.30 22.90 9.21
CA LEU A 214 -10.62 22.34 10.38
C LEU A 214 -10.36 23.39 11.45
N ASP A 215 -10.03 24.62 11.04
CA ASP A 215 -9.81 25.74 11.96
C ASP A 215 -11.07 26.05 12.77
N SER A 216 -12.25 25.92 12.15
CA SER A 216 -13.54 26.15 12.83
C SER A 216 -13.80 25.19 13.99
N VAL A 217 -13.09 24.05 14.04
CA VAL A 217 -13.21 23.02 15.08
C VAL A 217 -11.88 22.75 15.79
N GLY A 218 -10.91 23.67 15.67
CA GLY A 218 -9.62 23.61 16.37
C GLY A 218 -8.71 22.46 15.95
N LEU A 219 -8.88 21.93 14.73
CA LEU A 219 -8.03 20.86 14.18
C LEU A 219 -6.95 21.44 13.28
N ARG A 220 -5.74 20.88 13.33
CA ARG A 220 -4.64 21.29 12.44
C ARG A 220 -4.78 20.59 11.10
N LYS A 221 -4.21 21.18 10.04
CA LYS A 221 -4.13 20.59 8.69
C LYS A 221 -3.61 19.14 8.70
N THR A 222 -2.58 18.86 9.49
CA THR A 222 -1.99 17.51 9.63
C THR A 222 -2.90 16.50 10.32
N ASP A 223 -3.92 16.94 11.05
CA ASP A 223 -4.88 16.06 11.70
C ASP A 223 -5.97 15.61 10.70
N ALA A 224 -6.11 16.26 9.54
CA ALA A 224 -7.19 16.01 8.59
C ALA A 224 -7.32 14.53 8.17
N ALA A 225 -6.25 13.95 7.62
CA ALA A 225 -6.28 12.58 7.11
C ALA A 225 -6.54 11.54 8.23
N PRO A 226 -5.88 11.59 9.40
CA PRO A 226 -6.23 10.76 10.56
C PRO A 226 -7.69 10.85 10.98
N ARG A 227 -8.26 12.07 11.04
CA ARG A 227 -9.64 12.29 11.49
C ARG A 227 -10.66 11.78 10.48
N ILE A 228 -10.44 12.04 9.19
CA ILE A 228 -11.24 11.47 8.11
C ILE A 228 -11.14 9.94 8.10
N GLY A 229 -9.94 9.39 8.31
CA GLY A 229 -9.73 7.95 8.44
C GLY A 229 -10.62 7.31 9.51
N LYS A 230 -10.85 7.97 10.65
CA LYS A 230 -11.78 7.48 11.67
C LYS A 230 -13.25 7.49 11.23
N LEU A 231 -13.65 8.37 10.31
CA LEU A 231 -15.02 8.39 9.79
C LEU A 231 -15.35 7.15 8.95
N PHE A 232 -14.37 6.54 8.26
CA PHE A 232 -14.59 5.27 7.54
C PHE A 232 -15.19 4.19 8.45
N LEU A 233 -14.77 4.15 9.72
CA LEU A 233 -15.27 3.18 10.70
C LEU A 233 -16.77 3.35 10.97
N ASN A 234 -17.29 4.58 10.93
CA ASN A 234 -18.72 4.84 11.09
C ASN A 234 -19.56 4.35 9.92
N PHE A 235 -18.95 4.27 8.73
CA PHE A 235 -19.59 3.71 7.52
C PHE A 235 -19.33 2.20 7.36
N GLY A 236 -18.71 1.56 8.36
CA GLY A 236 -18.43 0.12 8.36
C GLY A 236 -17.22 -0.29 7.52
N PHE A 237 -16.39 0.66 7.12
CA PHE A 237 -15.16 0.43 6.37
C PHE A 237 -13.93 0.55 7.27
N HIS A 238 -12.92 -0.27 7.01
CA HIS A 238 -11.58 0.05 7.50
C HIS A 238 -11.06 1.28 6.73
N ALA A 239 -10.31 2.14 7.42
CA ALA A 239 -9.68 3.28 6.76
C ALA A 239 -8.69 2.81 5.67
N PRO A 240 -8.53 3.55 4.57
CA PRO A 240 -7.38 3.38 3.68
C PRO A 240 -6.07 3.68 4.43
N THR A 241 -4.93 3.51 3.77
CA THR A 241 -3.64 3.96 4.35
C THR A 241 -3.68 5.46 4.56
N VAL A 242 -3.32 5.92 5.77
CA VAL A 242 -3.47 7.31 6.19
C VAL A 242 -2.09 7.95 6.40
N ALA A 243 -1.93 9.18 5.91
CA ALA A 243 -0.74 10.01 6.13
C ALA A 243 0.58 9.39 5.62
N TRP A 244 0.51 8.53 4.60
CA TRP A 244 1.68 7.96 3.92
C TRP A 244 1.34 7.57 2.46
N PRO A 245 2.29 7.74 1.50
CA PRO A 245 3.57 8.45 1.63
C PRO A 245 3.41 9.96 1.85
N GLU A 246 2.20 10.46 1.60
CA GLU A 246 1.84 11.87 1.74
C GLU A 246 1.19 12.13 3.10
N PRO A 247 1.71 13.06 3.93
CA PRO A 247 1.20 13.30 5.29
C PRO A 247 -0.27 13.72 5.37
N LEU A 248 -0.80 14.32 4.29
CA LEU A 248 -2.18 14.78 4.19
C LEU A 248 -3.07 13.82 3.38
N GLY A 249 -2.53 12.66 2.99
CA GLY A 249 -3.14 11.74 2.05
C GLY A 249 -3.92 10.59 2.68
N LEU A 250 -4.93 10.12 1.95
CA LEU A 250 -5.61 8.84 2.11
C LEU A 250 -5.31 8.00 0.87
N MET A 251 -4.44 7.00 1.00
CA MET A 251 -4.01 6.14 -0.09
C MET A 251 -4.92 4.91 -0.22
N ILE A 252 -5.63 4.83 -1.34
CA ILE A 252 -6.69 3.86 -1.61
C ILE A 252 -6.19 2.84 -2.64
N GLU A 253 -6.18 1.57 -2.26
CA GLU A 253 -5.89 0.41 -3.13
C GLU A 253 -7.09 -0.56 -3.07
N PRO A 254 -8.00 -0.55 -4.05
CA PRO A 254 -9.17 -1.43 -4.02
C PRO A 254 -8.85 -2.88 -4.38
N THR A 255 -7.74 -3.17 -5.06
CA THR A 255 -7.44 -4.48 -5.65
C THR A 255 -8.47 -4.92 -6.71
N GLU A 256 -8.30 -6.12 -7.25
CA GLU A 256 -9.15 -6.74 -8.25
C GLU A 256 -10.31 -7.58 -7.70
N SER A 257 -10.35 -7.82 -6.39
CA SER A 257 -11.21 -8.83 -5.78
C SER A 257 -12.62 -8.33 -5.40
N TYR A 258 -12.84 -7.02 -5.38
CA TYR A 258 -14.16 -6.44 -5.06
C TYR A 258 -15.04 -6.32 -6.30
N THR A 259 -16.35 -6.53 -6.11
CA THR A 259 -17.34 -6.32 -7.15
C THR A 259 -17.57 -4.83 -7.39
N LYS A 260 -18.09 -4.47 -8.58
CA LYS A 260 -18.47 -3.08 -8.87
C LYS A 260 -19.46 -2.52 -7.83
N ALA A 261 -20.44 -3.30 -7.39
CA ALA A 261 -21.41 -2.84 -6.40
C ALA A 261 -20.76 -2.49 -5.05
N GLU A 262 -19.71 -3.21 -4.65
CA GLU A 262 -18.93 -2.88 -3.45
C GLU A 262 -18.10 -1.60 -3.65
N LEU A 263 -17.52 -1.41 -4.84
CA LEU A 263 -16.82 -0.17 -5.21
C LEU A 263 -17.78 1.03 -5.23
N ASP A 264 -18.99 0.87 -5.78
CA ASP A 264 -20.03 1.91 -5.82
C ASP A 264 -20.45 2.31 -4.39
N ARG A 265 -20.68 1.33 -3.50
CA ARG A 265 -21.00 1.59 -2.10
C ARG A 265 -19.85 2.30 -1.37
N PHE A 266 -18.61 1.96 -1.69
CA PHE A 266 -17.44 2.66 -1.15
C PHE A 266 -17.41 4.13 -1.62
N VAL A 267 -17.68 4.39 -2.91
CA VAL A 267 -17.79 5.76 -3.45
C VAL A 267 -18.85 6.56 -2.69
N GLU A 268 -20.06 6.02 -2.55
CA GLU A 268 -21.15 6.67 -1.81
C GLU A 268 -20.72 7.03 -0.38
N ALA A 269 -20.05 6.11 0.32
CA ALA A 269 -19.57 6.35 1.68
C ALA A 269 -18.49 7.44 1.74
N VAL A 270 -17.52 7.44 0.81
CA VAL A 270 -16.47 8.47 0.77
C VAL A 270 -17.05 9.85 0.46
N GLN A 271 -18.02 9.94 -0.46
CA GLN A 271 -18.76 11.18 -0.74
C GLN A 271 -19.59 11.65 0.48
N ALA A 272 -20.20 10.71 1.21
CA ALA A 272 -20.90 11.02 2.44
C ALA A 272 -19.95 11.52 3.55
N ILE A 273 -18.73 10.98 3.63
CA ILE A 273 -17.71 11.40 4.59
C ILE A 273 -17.31 12.87 4.37
N ILE A 274 -17.00 13.27 3.13
CA ILE A 274 -16.65 14.67 2.83
C ILE A 274 -17.84 15.60 3.05
N LYS A 275 -19.05 15.18 2.66
CA LYS A 275 -20.27 15.92 2.94
C LYS A 275 -20.45 16.15 4.44
N LEU A 276 -20.27 15.11 5.25
CA LEU A 276 -20.40 15.18 6.71
C LEU A 276 -19.34 16.12 7.33
N ALA A 277 -18.10 16.05 6.85
CA ALA A 277 -17.03 16.95 7.28
C ALA A 277 -17.31 18.42 6.92
N LYS A 278 -18.01 18.68 5.80
CA LYS A 278 -18.41 20.02 5.35
C LYS A 278 -19.60 20.58 6.13
N GLU A 279 -20.66 19.78 6.29
CA GLU A 279 -21.91 20.21 6.95
C GLU A 279 -21.78 20.21 8.47
N HIS A 280 -20.99 19.30 9.03
CA HIS A 280 -20.86 19.09 10.48
C HIS A 280 -19.38 18.86 10.87
N PRO A 281 -18.48 19.85 10.72
CA PRO A 281 -17.03 19.66 10.93
C PRO A 281 -16.67 19.13 12.32
N GLY A 282 -17.52 19.36 13.34
CA GLY A 282 -17.34 18.85 14.70
C GLY A 282 -17.27 17.31 14.76
N VAL A 283 -17.85 16.61 13.79
CA VAL A 283 -17.80 15.15 13.65
C VAL A 283 -16.36 14.61 13.62
N LEU A 284 -15.41 15.39 13.09
CA LEU A 284 -14.01 15.00 13.00
C LEU A 284 -13.39 14.85 14.39
N ASN A 285 -13.88 15.60 15.39
CA ASN A 285 -13.42 15.49 16.77
C ASN A 285 -14.05 14.34 17.55
N SER A 286 -15.28 13.94 17.22
CA SER A 286 -16.01 12.92 17.97
C SER A 286 -15.90 11.51 17.39
N ALA A 287 -15.54 11.37 16.10
CA ALA A 287 -15.38 10.06 15.47
C ALA A 287 -14.25 9.21 16.08
N PRO A 288 -14.42 7.86 16.15
CA PRO A 288 -15.57 7.07 15.69
C PRO A 288 -16.72 6.98 16.72
N HIS A 289 -17.95 6.77 16.24
CA HIS A 289 -19.17 6.71 17.08
C HIS A 289 -19.68 5.29 17.30
N PHE A 290 -19.54 4.40 16.32
CA PHE A 290 -20.19 3.09 16.34
C PHE A 290 -19.29 1.94 16.79
N THR A 291 -17.99 2.18 16.95
CA THR A 291 -16.99 1.19 17.33
C THR A 291 -17.10 0.79 18.81
N PRO A 292 -16.49 -0.34 19.23
CA PRO A 292 -16.47 -0.77 20.63
C PRO A 292 -15.80 0.20 21.60
N ILE A 293 -14.83 0.96 21.10
CA ILE A 293 -14.08 1.97 21.84
C ILE A 293 -13.98 3.23 20.98
N ASP A 294 -13.76 4.36 21.63
CA ASP A 294 -13.51 5.64 20.98
C ASP A 294 -12.04 5.77 20.56
N ARG A 295 -11.55 6.99 20.42
CA ARG A 295 -10.12 7.24 20.16
C ARG A 295 -9.28 6.81 21.36
N VAL A 296 -8.14 6.20 21.07
CA VAL A 296 -7.17 5.77 22.08
C VAL A 296 -6.26 6.95 22.43
N GLU A 297 -5.92 7.09 23.71
CA GLU A 297 -4.99 8.11 24.21
C GLU A 297 -3.53 7.73 23.91
N GLU A 298 -3.11 7.96 22.66
CA GLU A 298 -1.78 7.56 22.16
C GLU A 298 -0.63 8.23 22.95
N VAL A 299 -0.79 9.49 23.39
CA VAL A 299 0.25 10.19 24.16
C VAL A 299 0.46 9.55 25.52
N GLU A 300 -0.62 9.18 26.19
CA GLU A 300 -0.56 8.51 27.49
C GLU A 300 0.02 7.10 27.33
N ALA A 301 -0.46 6.32 26.35
CA ALA A 301 0.05 4.99 26.08
C ALA A 301 1.55 4.94 25.76
N ASN A 302 2.12 6.02 25.18
CA ASN A 302 3.56 6.15 24.95
C ASN A 302 4.34 6.63 26.19
N ARG A 303 3.69 7.29 27.15
CA ARG A 303 4.33 7.80 28.38
C ARG A 303 4.29 6.79 29.52
N ASP A 304 3.15 6.13 29.71
CA ASP A 304 2.92 5.10 30.73
C ASP A 304 2.64 3.76 30.06
N VAL A 305 3.72 3.13 29.59
CA VAL A 305 3.64 1.95 28.72
C VAL A 305 3.36 0.70 29.55
N CYS A 306 2.16 0.13 29.38
CA CYS A 306 1.83 -1.20 29.87
C CYS A 306 1.96 -2.24 28.73
N LEU A 307 3.00 -3.08 28.79
CA LEU A 307 3.29 -4.10 27.76
C LEU A 307 2.74 -5.49 28.07
N SER A 308 2.31 -5.73 29.31
CA SER A 308 1.84 -7.03 29.77
C SER A 308 1.00 -6.89 31.03
N GLU A 309 -0.06 -7.68 31.13
CA GLU A 309 -0.88 -7.84 32.32
C GLU A 309 -1.10 -9.32 32.62
N SER A 310 -1.31 -9.67 33.89
CA SER A 310 -1.74 -11.01 34.28
C SER A 310 -3.24 -11.12 34.11
N LEU A 311 -3.69 -12.09 33.30
CA LEU A 311 -5.10 -12.39 33.10
C LEU A 311 -5.48 -13.64 33.88
N ASP A 312 -6.19 -13.47 35.00
CA ASP A 312 -6.76 -14.59 35.76
C ASP A 312 -8.11 -15.07 35.18
N THR A 313 -8.76 -14.21 34.38
CA THR A 313 -9.98 -14.50 33.63
C THR A 313 -9.91 -13.86 32.24
N LEU A 314 -10.76 -14.32 31.32
CA LEU A 314 -10.84 -13.70 30.00
C LEU A 314 -11.44 -12.29 30.11
N PRO A 315 -10.85 -11.28 29.43
CA PRO A 315 -11.39 -9.93 29.44
C PRO A 315 -12.78 -9.89 28.80
N VAL A 316 -13.63 -9.01 29.30
CA VAL A 316 -14.93 -8.72 28.68
C VAL A 316 -14.68 -8.00 27.37
N ILE A 317 -15.14 -8.58 26.27
CA ILE A 317 -15.04 -7.95 24.96
C ILE A 317 -16.14 -6.89 24.84
N ASN A 318 -15.74 -5.64 24.64
CA ASN A 318 -16.69 -4.57 24.36
C ASN A 318 -17.36 -4.82 23.00
N PRO A 319 -18.70 -4.93 22.92
CA PRO A 319 -19.38 -5.01 21.64
C PRO A 319 -19.36 -3.65 20.94
N ALA A 320 -19.43 -3.67 19.60
CA ALA A 320 -19.63 -2.44 18.84
C ALA A 320 -21.00 -1.83 19.17
N ARG A 321 -21.07 -0.50 19.28
CA ARG A 321 -22.34 0.22 19.52
C ARG A 321 -23.30 0.07 18.35
N VAL A 322 -22.76 -0.03 17.13
CA VAL A 322 -23.47 -0.53 15.94
C VAL A 322 -22.51 -1.48 15.21
N SER A 323 -22.94 -2.72 14.98
CA SER A 323 -22.07 -3.72 14.34
C SER A 323 -21.90 -3.46 12.84
N THR A 324 -20.78 -3.90 12.26
CA THR A 324 -20.56 -3.84 10.81
C THR A 324 -21.62 -4.62 10.01
N LYS A 325 -22.17 -5.69 10.58
CA LYS A 325 -23.28 -6.45 10.00
C LYS A 325 -24.58 -5.65 9.96
N GLU A 326 -24.82 -4.76 10.92
CA GLU A 326 -25.95 -3.84 10.89
C GLU A 326 -25.70 -2.72 9.90
N LEU A 327 -24.52 -2.09 9.92
CA LEU A 327 -24.15 -1.05 8.95
C LEU A 327 -24.23 -1.54 7.50
N ALA A 328 -23.86 -2.79 7.23
CA ALA A 328 -23.96 -3.39 5.89
C ALA A 328 -25.41 -3.51 5.37
N LYS A 329 -26.42 -3.50 6.24
CA LYS A 329 -27.84 -3.54 5.87
C LYS A 329 -28.44 -2.16 5.64
N LEU A 330 -27.80 -1.11 6.17
CA LEU A 330 -28.22 0.26 5.99
C LEU A 330 -27.72 0.81 4.65
N THR A 331 -28.47 1.72 4.07
CA THR A 331 -28.01 2.58 2.98
C THR A 331 -27.06 3.65 3.53
N VAL A 332 -26.18 4.19 2.68
CA VAL A 332 -25.26 5.26 3.10
C VAL A 332 -26.00 6.49 3.67
N PRO A 333 -27.14 6.95 3.10
CA PRO A 333 -27.94 8.02 3.69
C PRO A 333 -28.51 7.70 5.09
N GLU A 334 -28.91 6.46 5.36
CA GLU A 334 -29.37 6.05 6.70
C GLU A 334 -28.23 6.09 7.72
N ILE A 335 -27.03 5.63 7.33
CA ILE A 335 -25.83 5.73 8.17
C ILE A 335 -25.50 7.20 8.44
N TYR A 336 -25.50 8.04 7.40
CA TYR A 336 -25.27 9.49 7.51
C TYR A 336 -26.23 10.13 8.52
N ALA A 337 -27.54 9.92 8.36
CA ALA A 337 -28.56 10.45 9.25
C ALA A 337 -28.37 9.95 10.69
N LYS A 338 -27.96 8.69 10.87
CA LYS A 338 -27.67 8.15 12.19
C LYS A 338 -26.45 8.81 12.83
N ILE A 339 -25.38 9.09 12.09
CA ILE A 339 -24.22 9.81 12.63
C ILE A 339 -24.62 11.22 13.04
N VAL A 340 -25.36 11.94 12.19
CA VAL A 340 -25.83 13.31 12.49
C VAL A 340 -26.70 13.35 13.74
N ALA A 341 -27.51 12.32 14.01
CA ALA A 341 -28.33 12.24 15.22
C ALA A 341 -27.52 12.05 16.52
N GLU A 342 -26.24 11.67 16.44
CA GLU A 342 -25.34 11.49 17.59
C GLU A 342 -24.46 12.75 17.85
N LEU A 343 -24.53 13.76 16.97
CA LEU A 343 -23.76 15.02 17.06
C LEU A 343 -24.50 16.08 17.90
#